data_AF-A0A972S5K6-F1
#
_entry.id   AF-A0A972S5K6-F1
#
_cell.length_a   1.000
_cell.length_b   1.000
_cell.length_c   1.000
_cell.angle_alpha   90.00
_cell.angle_beta   90.00
_cell.angle_gamma   90.00
#
_symmetry.space_group_name_H-M   'P 1'
#
loop_
_entity.id
_entity.type
_entity.pdbx_description
1 polymer ?
#
loop_
_entity_poly.entity_id
_entity_poly.type
_entity_poly.pdbx_seq_one_letter_code
_entity_poly.pdbx_strand_id
1 'polypeptide(L)'
;MDRKEALELLEDKSLDLAKVKEIFTTFKNDMEIVGMVAMNLSLRTSVYDRDKGKHPIMTELLVELSEVPDMGSRWAVAKNPHTPTEILEKLAKDEVNLVRALVATNPNTPTECLYAFFDDEKIVRDGISGNPNAPTELLAKLAEDSDKLVRLRVAENPATPKETLEKLQNDTDKDVAKAAQIRLKEIG
;
A
#
# COMPACT_ATOMS: atom_id res chain seq x y z
N MET A 1 -29.41 15.17 4.08
CA MET A 1 -29.05 13.94 3.39
C MET A 1 -29.49 12.77 4.24
N ASP A 2 -30.17 11.79 3.66
CA ASP A 2 -30.51 10.56 4.37
C ASP A 2 -29.47 9.44 4.15
N ARG A 3 -29.62 8.33 4.87
CA ARG A 3 -28.68 7.19 4.82
C ARG A 3 -28.56 6.58 3.41
N LYS A 4 -29.67 6.46 2.70
CA LYS A 4 -29.71 5.82 1.38
C LYS A 4 -29.01 6.70 0.36
N GLU A 5 -29.31 7.99 0.38
CA GLU A 5 -28.64 9.01 -0.43
C GLU A 5 -27.12 9.01 -0.18
N ALA A 6 -26.69 8.89 1.07
CA ALA A 6 -25.25 8.83 1.41
C ALA A 6 -24.55 7.62 0.79
N LEU A 7 -25.16 6.43 0.83
CA LEU A 7 -24.60 5.22 0.24
C LEU A 7 -24.50 5.33 -1.28
N GLU A 8 -25.57 5.79 -1.94
CA GLU A 8 -25.59 5.98 -3.40
C GLU A 8 -24.51 6.97 -3.87
N LEU A 9 -24.29 8.06 -3.11
CA LEU A 9 -23.23 9.03 -3.42
C LEU A 9 -21.83 8.41 -3.29
N LEU A 10 -21.60 7.57 -2.29
CA LEU A 10 -20.27 6.98 -2.03
C LEU A 10 -19.84 5.94 -3.07
N GLU A 11 -20.76 5.44 -3.90
CA GLU A 11 -20.41 4.58 -5.05
C GLU A 11 -19.61 5.35 -6.12
N ASP A 12 -19.79 6.67 -6.21
CA ASP A 12 -19.03 7.52 -7.13
C ASP A 12 -17.66 7.88 -6.55
N LYS A 13 -16.60 7.24 -7.05
CA LYS A 13 -15.21 7.55 -6.69
C LYS A 13 -14.76 8.96 -7.11
N SER A 14 -15.51 9.64 -7.97
CA SER A 14 -15.26 11.03 -8.38
C SER A 14 -15.96 12.07 -7.50
N LEU A 15 -16.80 11.61 -6.55
CA LEU A 15 -17.51 12.48 -5.60
C LEU A 15 -16.56 13.50 -4.96
N ASP A 16 -17.02 14.73 -4.75
CA ASP A 16 -16.18 15.74 -4.12
C ASP A 16 -15.73 15.33 -2.71
N LEU A 17 -14.45 15.54 -2.36
CA LEU A 17 -13.91 15.11 -1.07
C LEU A 17 -14.53 15.86 0.12
N ALA A 18 -14.96 17.11 -0.05
CA ALA A 18 -15.68 17.81 1.01
C ALA A 18 -17.05 17.17 1.25
N LYS A 19 -17.72 16.69 0.19
CA LYS A 19 -18.95 15.91 0.30
C LYS A 19 -18.72 14.54 0.96
N VAL A 20 -17.63 13.84 0.62
CA VAL A 20 -17.22 12.60 1.33
C VAL A 20 -17.03 12.88 2.83
N LYS A 21 -16.35 13.98 3.18
CA LYS A 21 -16.13 14.37 4.57
C LYS A 21 -17.41 14.72 5.31
N GLU A 22 -18.33 15.42 4.65
CA GLU A 22 -19.67 15.71 5.20
C GLU A 22 -20.42 14.41 5.52
N ILE A 23 -20.40 13.44 4.59
CA ILE A 23 -21.00 12.11 4.79
C ILE A 23 -20.37 11.41 5.98
N PHE A 24 -19.03 11.31 6.02
CA PHE A 24 -18.31 10.67 7.12
C PHE A 24 -18.65 11.30 8.47
N THR A 25 -18.62 12.62 8.57
CA THR A 25 -18.92 13.36 9.81
C THR A 25 -20.36 13.09 10.28
N THR A 26 -21.30 13.07 9.34
CA THR A 26 -22.74 12.88 9.62
C THR A 26 -23.02 11.46 10.09
N PHE A 27 -22.36 10.46 9.49
CA PHE A 27 -22.64 9.04 9.69
C PHE A 27 -21.49 8.28 10.35
N LYS A 28 -20.66 8.96 11.15
CA LYS A 28 -19.44 8.39 11.77
C LYS A 28 -19.66 7.13 12.63
N ASN A 29 -20.89 6.89 13.09
CA ASN A 29 -21.26 5.73 13.88
C ASN A 29 -21.94 4.62 13.06
N ASP A 30 -22.20 4.85 11.76
CA ASP A 30 -22.76 3.85 10.84
C ASP A 30 -21.60 3.15 10.13
N MET A 31 -21.28 1.94 10.58
CA MET A 31 -20.09 1.21 10.10
C MET A 31 -20.17 0.82 8.63
N GLU A 32 -21.38 0.68 8.05
CA GLU A 32 -21.52 0.44 6.62
C GLU A 32 -21.11 1.69 5.82
N ILE A 33 -21.59 2.87 6.24
CA ILE A 33 -21.21 4.13 5.61
C ILE A 33 -19.72 4.42 5.82
N VAL A 34 -19.18 4.19 7.02
CA VAL A 34 -17.73 4.35 7.28
C VAL A 34 -16.91 3.44 6.37
N GLY A 35 -17.32 2.18 6.20
CA GLY A 35 -16.70 1.25 5.25
C GLY A 35 -16.77 1.74 3.80
N MET A 36 -17.89 2.35 3.41
CA MET A 36 -18.04 2.96 2.08
C MET A 36 -17.20 4.22 1.89
N VAL A 37 -17.01 5.04 2.91
CA VAL A 37 -16.06 6.16 2.89
C VAL A 37 -14.63 5.62 2.69
N ALA A 38 -14.23 4.62 3.47
CA ALA A 38 -12.93 3.98 3.36
C ALA A 38 -12.69 3.41 1.94
N MET A 39 -13.66 2.67 1.40
CA MET A 39 -13.61 2.14 0.04
C MET A 39 -13.51 3.25 -1.01
N ASN A 40 -14.34 4.29 -0.89
CA ASN A 40 -14.35 5.42 -1.81
C ASN A 40 -12.97 6.11 -1.86
N LEU A 41 -12.32 6.31 -0.70
CA LEU A 41 -10.96 6.86 -0.65
C LEU A 41 -9.92 5.90 -1.25
N SER A 42 -10.02 4.59 -1.00
CA SER A 42 -9.09 3.61 -1.59
C SER A 42 -9.18 3.53 -3.11
N LEU A 43 -10.34 3.81 -3.72
CA LEU A 43 -10.55 3.73 -5.17
C LEU A 43 -10.05 4.97 -5.93
N ARG A 44 -9.71 6.06 -5.23
CA ARG A 44 -9.21 7.31 -5.82
C ARG A 44 -7.72 7.32 -6.14
N THR A 45 -6.98 6.46 -5.44
CA THR A 45 -5.51 6.50 -5.42
C THR A 45 -4.94 5.15 -5.79
N SER A 46 -4.02 5.15 -6.75
CA SER A 46 -3.14 4.01 -7.01
C SER A 46 -1.83 4.18 -6.22
N VAL A 47 -1.18 3.09 -5.79
CA VAL A 47 0.18 3.15 -5.21
C VAL A 47 1.22 3.76 -6.18
N TYR A 48 0.86 3.86 -7.46
CA TYR A 48 1.65 4.50 -8.50
C TYR A 48 1.28 5.98 -8.75
N ASP A 49 0.18 6.50 -8.18
CA ASP A 49 -0.27 7.89 -8.34
C ASP A 49 0.48 8.83 -7.36
N ARG A 50 1.80 8.90 -7.46
CA ARG A 50 2.68 9.64 -6.53
C ARG A 50 2.75 11.14 -6.78
N ASP A 51 2.43 11.56 -7.99
CA ASP A 51 2.56 12.95 -8.44
C ASP A 51 1.32 13.81 -8.11
N LYS A 52 0.24 13.19 -7.64
CA LYS A 52 -0.93 13.93 -7.18
C LYS A 52 -0.59 14.52 -5.81
N GLY A 53 -0.54 15.84 -5.73
CA GLY A 53 -0.33 16.54 -4.46
C GLY A 53 -1.31 16.06 -3.39
N LYS A 54 -0.81 15.96 -2.14
CA LYS A 54 -1.63 15.55 -0.99
C LYS A 54 -2.84 16.48 -0.87
N HIS A 55 -4.04 15.93 -0.97
CA HIS A 55 -5.27 16.69 -0.77
C HIS A 55 -5.56 16.81 0.73
N PRO A 56 -5.62 18.01 1.34
CA PRO A 56 -5.74 18.16 2.79
C PRO A 56 -6.93 17.40 3.41
N ILE A 57 -8.11 17.47 2.76
CA ILE A 57 -9.30 16.74 3.20
C ILE A 57 -9.10 15.21 3.16
N MET A 58 -8.36 14.70 2.17
CA MET A 58 -8.08 13.26 2.09
C MET A 58 -7.19 12.85 3.27
N THR A 59 -6.14 13.61 3.54
CA THR A 59 -5.24 13.34 4.66
C THR A 59 -5.99 13.35 5.99
N GLU A 60 -6.85 14.35 6.21
CA GLU A 60 -7.67 14.47 7.41
C GLU A 60 -8.60 13.26 7.57
N LEU A 61 -9.29 12.85 6.50
CA LEU A 61 -10.14 11.67 6.52
C LEU A 61 -9.36 10.37 6.81
N LEU A 62 -8.16 10.21 6.28
CA LEU A 62 -7.32 9.05 6.55
C LEU A 62 -6.89 8.99 8.02
N VAL A 63 -6.60 10.15 8.63
CA VAL A 63 -6.31 10.25 10.06
C VAL A 63 -7.55 9.86 10.87
N GLU A 64 -8.72 10.43 10.57
CA GLU A 64 -9.95 10.11 11.29
C GLU A 64 -10.35 8.63 11.15
N LEU A 65 -10.24 8.06 9.94
CA LEU A 65 -10.51 6.64 9.69
C LEU A 65 -9.52 5.71 10.43
N SER A 66 -8.29 6.15 10.66
CA SER A 66 -7.29 5.36 11.38
C SER A 66 -7.61 5.14 12.87
N GLU A 67 -8.54 5.93 13.41
CA GLU A 67 -9.03 5.81 14.78
C GLU A 67 -10.31 4.96 14.87
N VAL A 68 -10.90 4.56 13.73
CA VAL A 68 -12.07 3.67 13.72
C VAL A 68 -11.61 2.23 13.98
N PRO A 69 -12.18 1.52 14.96
CA PRO A 69 -11.76 0.16 15.33
C PRO A 69 -12.34 -0.91 14.37
N ASP A 70 -12.18 -0.70 13.07
CA ASP A 70 -12.64 -1.57 11.99
C ASP A 70 -11.47 -1.92 11.06
N MET A 71 -11.39 -3.19 10.65
CA MET A 71 -10.34 -3.68 9.75
C MET A 71 -10.42 -3.04 8.36
N GLY A 72 -11.62 -2.78 7.83
CA GLY A 72 -11.82 -2.18 6.51
C GLY A 72 -11.23 -0.77 6.40
N SER A 73 -11.43 0.04 7.45
CA SER A 73 -10.85 1.38 7.57
C SER A 73 -9.33 1.31 7.66
N ARG A 74 -8.76 0.45 8.52
CA ARG A 74 -7.30 0.27 8.62
C ARG A 74 -6.69 -0.22 7.32
N TRP A 75 -7.36 -1.13 6.61
CA TRP A 75 -6.96 -1.58 5.28
C TRP A 75 -6.91 -0.42 4.27
N ALA A 76 -7.97 0.39 4.22
CA ALA A 76 -8.03 1.51 3.27
C ALA A 76 -6.97 2.57 3.58
N VAL A 77 -6.75 2.86 4.86
CA VAL A 77 -5.72 3.78 5.32
C VAL A 77 -4.32 3.24 5.01
N ALA A 78 -4.02 1.98 5.33
CA ALA A 78 -2.70 1.39 5.06
C ALA A 78 -2.35 1.40 3.57
N LYS A 79 -3.32 1.16 2.69
CA LYS A 79 -3.10 1.11 1.24
C LYS A 79 -2.94 2.50 0.59
N ASN A 80 -3.49 3.56 1.18
CA ASN A 80 -3.58 4.85 0.52
C ASN A 80 -2.21 5.57 0.49
N PRO A 81 -1.66 5.95 -0.67
CA PRO A 81 -0.37 6.62 -0.80
C PRO A 81 -0.37 8.07 -0.26
N HIS A 82 -1.51 8.60 0.19
CA HIS A 82 -1.57 9.90 0.88
C HIS A 82 -1.58 9.76 2.40
N THR A 83 -1.59 8.54 2.93
CA THR A 83 -1.55 8.29 4.38
C THR A 83 -0.28 8.88 4.99
N PRO A 84 -0.41 9.66 6.09
CA PRO A 84 0.73 10.19 6.81
C PRO A 84 1.65 9.09 7.36
N THR A 85 2.94 9.39 7.42
CA THR A 85 3.97 8.47 7.93
C THR A 85 3.68 8.04 9.36
N GLU A 86 3.21 8.95 10.21
CA GLU A 86 2.91 8.68 11.62
C GLU A 86 1.77 7.64 11.76
N ILE A 87 0.81 7.66 10.84
CA ILE A 87 -0.28 6.67 10.80
C ILE A 87 0.23 5.33 10.28
N LEU A 88 1.12 5.33 9.27
CA LEU A 88 1.75 4.10 8.78
C LEU A 88 2.61 3.44 9.87
N GLU A 89 3.33 4.20 10.69
CA GLU A 89 4.10 3.69 11.84
C GLU A 89 3.22 3.03 12.90
N LYS A 90 2.02 3.58 13.13
CA LYS A 90 1.01 2.97 14.03
C LYS A 90 0.51 1.66 13.43
N LEU A 91 0.10 1.67 12.16
CA LEU A 91 -0.42 0.48 11.45
C LEU A 91 0.65 -0.58 11.18
N ALA A 92 1.93 -0.23 11.20
CA ALA A 92 3.01 -1.19 11.10
C ALA A 92 3.04 -2.18 12.28
N LYS A 93 2.37 -1.84 13.39
CA LYS A 93 2.24 -2.68 14.59
C LYS A 93 0.86 -3.36 14.68
N ASP A 94 0.06 -3.30 13.62
CA ASP A 94 -1.27 -3.91 13.59
C ASP A 94 -1.17 -5.42 13.82
N GLU A 95 -2.11 -5.98 14.57
CA GLU A 95 -2.18 -7.42 14.84
C GLU A 95 -2.47 -8.24 13.56
N VAL A 96 -3.15 -7.63 12.59
CA VAL A 96 -3.53 -8.27 11.33
C VAL A 96 -2.41 -8.11 10.31
N ASN A 97 -1.79 -9.23 9.93
CA ASN A 97 -0.70 -9.25 8.95
C ASN A 97 -1.09 -8.67 7.58
N LEU A 98 -2.35 -8.77 7.16
CA LEU A 98 -2.84 -8.13 5.93
C LEU A 98 -2.74 -6.61 5.99
N VAL A 99 -2.97 -6.01 7.15
CA VAL A 99 -2.80 -4.56 7.34
C VAL A 99 -1.30 -4.21 7.28
N ARG A 100 -0.46 -4.95 7.99
CA ARG A 100 1.01 -4.76 7.93
C ARG A 100 1.57 -4.93 6.52
N ALA A 101 1.08 -5.90 5.75
CA ALA A 101 1.47 -6.10 4.36
C ALA A 101 1.10 -4.91 3.46
N LEU A 102 -0.06 -4.29 3.67
CA LEU A 102 -0.43 -3.08 2.95
C LEU A 102 0.46 -1.89 3.33
N VAL A 103 0.77 -1.73 4.62
CA VAL A 103 1.77 -0.74 5.05
C VAL A 103 3.08 -1.03 4.33
N ALA A 104 3.56 -2.28 4.30
CA ALA A 104 4.79 -2.62 3.60
C ALA A 104 4.76 -2.24 2.11
N THR A 105 3.63 -2.34 1.41
CA THR A 105 3.51 -1.90 -0.01
C THR A 105 3.42 -0.39 -0.23
N ASN A 106 3.10 0.39 0.81
CA ASN A 106 2.80 1.81 0.66
C ASN A 106 4.08 2.63 0.37
N PRO A 107 4.12 3.46 -0.68
CA PRO A 107 5.32 4.22 -1.05
C PRO A 107 5.77 5.23 0.01
N ASN A 108 4.89 5.65 0.93
CA ASN A 108 5.24 6.56 2.02
C ASN A 108 5.69 5.83 3.30
N THR A 109 5.77 4.50 3.30
CA THR A 109 6.15 3.76 4.49
C THR A 109 7.58 4.10 4.90
N PRO A 110 7.79 4.52 6.17
CA PRO A 110 9.12 4.81 6.67
C PRO A 110 10.06 3.61 6.50
N THR A 111 11.31 3.92 6.20
CA THR A 111 12.35 2.91 5.93
C THR A 111 12.54 1.97 7.11
N GLU A 112 12.47 2.50 8.33
CA GLU A 112 12.58 1.77 9.59
C GLU A 112 11.48 0.71 9.73
N CYS A 113 10.26 1.01 9.27
CA CYS A 113 9.16 0.04 9.25
C CYS A 113 9.43 -1.09 8.25
N LEU A 114 9.95 -0.76 7.05
CA LEU A 114 10.31 -1.77 6.05
C LEU A 114 11.41 -2.72 6.54
N TYR A 115 12.40 -2.20 7.29
CA TYR A 115 13.40 -3.04 7.94
C TYR A 115 12.78 -3.96 9.01
N ALA A 116 11.84 -3.47 9.81
CA ALA A 116 11.16 -4.28 10.82
C ALA A 116 10.31 -5.42 10.22
N PHE A 117 9.77 -5.22 9.01
CA PHE A 117 8.98 -6.22 8.31
C PHE A 117 9.80 -7.35 7.67
N PHE A 118 11.12 -7.22 7.60
CA PHE A 118 11.96 -8.19 6.89
C PHE A 118 11.86 -9.61 7.47
N ASP A 119 11.69 -9.74 8.78
CA ASP A 119 11.54 -11.03 9.47
C ASP A 119 10.06 -11.40 9.75
N ASP A 120 9.12 -10.63 9.23
CA ASP A 120 7.67 -10.85 9.40
C ASP A 120 7.17 -11.98 8.46
N GLU A 121 5.88 -12.30 8.50
CA GLU A 121 5.33 -13.37 7.66
C GLU A 121 5.48 -13.06 6.17
N LYS A 122 5.48 -14.12 5.35
CA LYS A 122 5.67 -14.06 3.90
C LYS A 122 4.84 -12.95 3.23
N ILE A 123 3.59 -12.76 3.63
CA ILE A 123 2.70 -11.77 3.03
C ILE A 123 3.18 -10.32 3.26
N VAL A 124 3.82 -10.07 4.40
CA VAL A 124 4.39 -8.76 4.73
C VAL A 124 5.69 -8.56 3.97
N ARG A 125 6.55 -9.59 3.89
CA ARG A 125 7.77 -9.55 3.04
C ARG A 125 7.46 -9.35 1.56
N ASP A 126 6.40 -9.98 1.06
CA ASP A 126 5.87 -9.75 -0.29
C ASP A 126 5.50 -8.26 -0.48
N GLY A 127 4.93 -7.64 0.55
CA GLY A 127 4.65 -6.22 0.56
C GLY A 127 5.89 -5.34 0.38
N ILE A 128 7.00 -5.66 1.08
CA ILE A 128 8.29 -4.96 0.92
C ILE A 128 8.78 -5.10 -0.52
N SER A 129 8.77 -6.32 -1.07
CA SER A 129 9.25 -6.59 -2.43
C SER A 129 8.47 -5.83 -3.50
N GLY A 130 7.20 -5.49 -3.23
CA GLY A 130 6.36 -4.66 -4.09
C GLY A 130 6.46 -3.16 -3.85
N ASN A 131 7.14 -2.72 -2.79
CA ASN A 131 7.22 -1.31 -2.46
C ASN A 131 8.19 -0.59 -3.39
N PRO A 132 7.73 0.40 -4.17
CA PRO A 132 8.57 1.03 -5.16
C PRO A 132 9.62 1.99 -4.58
N ASN A 133 9.58 2.24 -3.27
CA ASN A 133 10.57 3.00 -2.52
C ASN A 133 11.30 2.10 -1.50
N ALA A 134 11.24 0.77 -1.66
CA ALA A 134 11.98 -0.15 -0.82
C ALA A 134 13.49 0.14 -0.88
N PRO A 135 14.19 0.13 0.27
CA PRO A 135 15.64 0.18 0.31
C PRO A 135 16.25 -0.91 -0.59
N THR A 136 17.23 -0.54 -1.39
CA THR A 136 17.87 -1.45 -2.35
C THR A 136 18.55 -2.62 -1.64
N GLU A 137 19.05 -2.40 -0.42
CA GLU A 137 19.65 -3.43 0.42
C GLU A 137 18.62 -4.49 0.86
N LEU A 138 17.38 -4.08 1.14
CA LEU A 138 16.30 -5.02 1.45
C LEU A 138 15.88 -5.80 0.20
N LEU A 139 15.78 -5.14 -0.95
CA LEU A 139 15.49 -5.82 -2.23
C LEU A 139 16.57 -6.85 -2.57
N ALA A 140 17.85 -6.52 -2.37
CA ALA A 140 18.96 -7.45 -2.59
C ALA A 140 18.86 -8.70 -1.68
N LYS A 141 18.43 -8.54 -0.42
CA LYS A 141 18.20 -9.67 0.49
C LYS A 141 16.96 -10.49 0.10
N LEU A 142 15.87 -9.83 -0.27
CA LEU A 142 14.63 -10.49 -0.70
C LEU A 142 14.79 -11.22 -2.05
N ALA A 143 15.78 -10.85 -2.86
CA ALA A 143 16.18 -11.60 -4.05
C ALA A 143 16.70 -13.01 -3.73
N GLU A 144 16.99 -13.31 -2.46
CA GLU A 144 17.39 -14.63 -1.98
C GLU A 144 16.27 -15.33 -1.17
N ASP A 145 15.06 -14.73 -1.10
CA ASP A 145 13.94 -15.33 -0.37
C ASP A 145 13.61 -16.72 -0.92
N SER A 146 13.33 -17.66 -0.02
CA SER A 146 12.90 -19.02 -0.36
C SER A 146 11.69 -19.08 -1.29
N ASP A 147 10.79 -18.10 -1.19
CA ASP A 147 9.58 -18.05 -1.99
C ASP A 147 9.79 -17.31 -3.32
N LYS A 148 9.50 -18.01 -4.41
CA LYS A 148 9.69 -17.46 -5.75
C LYS A 148 8.82 -16.25 -6.08
N LEU A 149 7.65 -16.08 -5.45
CA LEU A 149 6.79 -14.92 -5.70
C LEU A 149 7.41 -13.66 -5.12
N VAL A 150 8.06 -13.76 -3.95
CA VAL A 150 8.83 -12.64 -3.38
C VAL A 150 9.97 -12.25 -4.32
N ARG A 151 10.75 -13.24 -4.79
CA ARG A 151 11.85 -12.99 -5.74
C ARG A 151 11.34 -12.42 -7.08
N LEU A 152 10.20 -12.88 -7.57
CA LEU A 152 9.55 -12.35 -8.78
C LEU A 152 9.20 -10.88 -8.61
N ARG A 153 8.59 -10.51 -7.48
CA ARG A 153 8.26 -9.11 -7.18
C ARG A 153 9.49 -8.24 -7.05
N VAL A 154 10.58 -8.75 -6.46
CA VAL A 154 11.87 -8.05 -6.48
C VAL A 154 12.35 -7.84 -7.92
N ALA A 155 12.29 -8.86 -8.78
CA ALA A 155 12.68 -8.71 -10.17
C ALA A 155 11.86 -7.62 -10.89
N GLU A 156 10.56 -7.51 -10.62
CA GLU A 156 9.64 -6.53 -11.22
C GLU A 156 9.74 -5.12 -10.60
N ASN A 157 10.30 -4.98 -9.41
CA ASN A 157 10.29 -3.72 -8.67
C ASN A 157 11.19 -2.66 -9.35
N PRO A 158 10.67 -1.43 -9.58
CA PRO A 158 11.44 -0.36 -10.23
C PRO A 158 12.66 0.13 -9.43
N ALA A 159 12.66 -0.05 -8.10
CA ALA A 159 13.79 0.29 -7.24
C ALA A 159 14.88 -0.79 -7.20
N THR A 160 14.65 -1.97 -7.79
CA THR A 160 15.64 -3.05 -7.76
C THR A 160 16.90 -2.66 -8.53
N PRO A 161 18.08 -2.67 -7.88
CA PRO A 161 19.31 -2.24 -8.51
C PRO A 161 19.76 -3.23 -9.59
N LYS A 162 20.45 -2.71 -10.61
CA LYS A 162 20.96 -3.51 -11.75
C LYS A 162 21.72 -4.76 -11.31
N GLU A 163 22.59 -4.66 -10.30
CA GLU A 163 23.37 -5.80 -9.79
C GLU A 163 22.47 -6.93 -9.26
N THR A 164 21.37 -6.59 -8.59
CA THR A 164 20.41 -7.59 -8.09
C THR A 164 19.67 -8.26 -9.26
N LEU A 165 19.29 -7.49 -10.28
CA LEU A 165 18.70 -8.05 -11.50
C LEU A 165 19.68 -8.95 -12.26
N GLU A 166 20.98 -8.62 -12.29
CA GLU A 166 22.04 -9.44 -12.89
C GLU A 166 22.20 -10.80 -12.19
N LYS A 167 21.88 -10.89 -10.89
CA LYS A 167 21.78 -12.16 -10.17
C LYS A 167 20.49 -12.89 -10.53
N LEU A 168 19.35 -12.21 -10.43
CA LEU A 168 18.02 -12.79 -10.67
C LEU A 168 17.80 -13.27 -12.10
N GLN A 169 18.50 -12.74 -13.11
CA GLN A 169 18.39 -13.24 -14.49
C GLN A 169 18.78 -14.72 -14.66
N ASN A 170 19.48 -15.28 -13.66
CA ASN A 170 19.90 -16.68 -13.57
C ASN A 170 19.12 -17.45 -12.48
N ASP A 171 17.98 -16.93 -12.00
CA ASP A 171 17.16 -17.62 -11.00
C ASP A 171 16.71 -19.00 -11.49
N THR A 172 16.58 -19.92 -10.55
CA THR A 172 16.06 -21.28 -10.78
C THR A 172 14.63 -21.29 -11.30
N ASP A 173 13.80 -20.31 -10.91
CA ASP A 173 12.46 -20.14 -11.42
C ASP A 173 12.47 -19.28 -12.69
N LYS A 174 11.85 -19.82 -13.75
CA LYS A 174 11.89 -19.22 -15.09
C LYS A 174 11.17 -17.87 -15.17
N ASP A 175 10.12 -17.67 -14.37
CA ASP A 175 9.36 -16.42 -14.39
C ASP A 175 10.18 -15.29 -13.76
N VAL A 176 10.86 -15.60 -12.64
CA VAL A 176 11.81 -14.67 -11.98
C VAL A 176 12.95 -14.30 -12.93
N ALA A 177 13.59 -15.30 -13.54
CA ALA A 177 14.68 -15.09 -14.49
C ALA A 177 14.24 -14.22 -15.68
N LYS A 178 13.06 -14.49 -16.23
CA LYS A 178 12.50 -13.73 -17.35
C LYS A 178 12.19 -12.28 -16.95
N ALA A 179 11.57 -12.04 -15.79
CA ALA A 179 11.27 -10.71 -15.31
C ALA A 179 12.55 -9.86 -15.16
N ALA A 180 13.60 -10.43 -14.55
CA ALA A 180 14.88 -9.76 -14.40
C ALA A 180 15.54 -9.44 -15.75
N GLN A 181 15.51 -10.36 -16.72
CA GLN A 181 16.04 -10.12 -18.07
C GLN A 181 15.29 -9.02 -18.82
N ILE A 182 13.97 -8.91 -18.65
CA ILE A 182 13.16 -7.83 -19.22
C ILE A 182 13.60 -6.50 -18.61
N ARG A 183 13.65 -6.42 -17.28
CA ARG A 183 14.04 -5.20 -16.56
C ARG A 183 15.46 -4.75 -16.87
N LEU A 184 16.42 -5.66 -17.01
CA LEU A 184 17.79 -5.35 -17.44
C LEU A 184 17.84 -4.68 -18.83
N LYS A 185 16.97 -5.10 -19.75
CA LYS A 185 16.88 -4.49 -21.10
C LYS A 185 16.23 -3.11 -21.08
N GLU A 186 15.38 -2.82 -20.09
CA GLU A 186 14.70 -1.52 -19.96
C GLU A 186 15.60 -0.45 -19.33
N ILE A 187 16.57 -0.85 -18.49
CA ILE A 187 17.47 0.08 -17.77
C ILE A 187 18.89 0.17 -18.35
N GLY A 188 19.23 -0.71 -19.30
CA GLY A 188 20.54 -0.78 -19.96
C GLY A 188 20.57 -0.03 -21.28
#